data_AF-A0AAE7DCL6-F1
#
_entry.id   AF-A0AAE7DCL6-F1
#
_cell.length_a   1.000
_cell.length_b   1.000
_cell.length_c   1.000
_cell.angle_alpha   90.00
_cell.angle_beta   90.00
_cell.angle_gamma   90.00
#
_symmetry.space_group_name_H-M   'P 1'
#
loop_
_entity.id
_entity.type
_entity.pdbx_description
1 polymer ?
#
loop_
_entity_poly.entity_id
_entity_poly.type
_entity_poly.pdbx_seq_one_letter_code
_entity_poly.pdbx_strand_id
1 'polypeptide(L)'
;MRLVKTLPILLSLGAALGSVSAWALPDDQQQPIRIQADDAQLDDKNGVATYTGDVVITQGSIIVKGNKVTMTRAPDGDVDVVTSVGNLAYFEQLQTAGDTKPVQGWGVTIQYLAKQNRVVLIDRAKVIDKDSNVTQGEKIVYDTEKKLASAGRATGSKVTESRPRIDMVIQPKKKTDEQKAP
;
A
#
# COMPACT_ATOMS: atom_id res chain seq x y z
N MET A 1 -79.49 0.61 -1.56
CA MET A 1 -79.18 0.97 -0.15
C MET A 1 -78.22 -0.10 0.36
N ARG A 2 -76.97 0.13 0.76
CA ARG A 2 -76.31 1.26 1.43
C ARG A 2 -74.83 1.34 1.05
N LEU A 3 -74.34 2.58 1.00
CA LEU A 3 -72.94 3.05 0.96
C LEU A 3 -72.25 2.85 2.33
N VAL A 4 -70.96 2.46 2.34
CA VAL A 4 -69.92 2.89 3.30
C VAL A 4 -68.55 2.41 2.76
N LYS A 5 -67.68 3.26 2.21
CA LYS A 5 -66.77 4.31 2.76
C LYS A 5 -65.32 3.81 2.89
N THR A 6 -64.45 4.52 2.17
CA THR A 6 -62.98 4.49 2.10
C THR A 6 -62.28 4.76 3.44
N LEU A 7 -61.11 4.15 3.71
CA LEU A 7 -59.87 4.85 4.14
C LEU A 7 -58.64 3.91 4.15
N PRO A 8 -57.45 4.37 3.70
CA PRO A 8 -56.24 3.57 3.57
C PRO A 8 -55.44 3.54 4.89
N ILE A 9 -54.74 2.45 5.17
CA ILE A 9 -53.75 2.39 6.26
C ILE A 9 -52.37 2.32 5.63
N LEU A 10 -51.73 3.49 5.60
CA LEU A 10 -50.28 3.66 5.58
C LEU A 10 -49.68 2.90 6.77
N LEU A 11 -48.92 1.84 6.51
CA LEU A 11 -47.94 1.33 7.48
C LEU A 11 -46.56 1.67 6.95
N SER A 12 -46.09 2.86 7.33
CA SER A 12 -44.69 3.24 7.33
C SER A 12 -43.94 2.31 8.30
N LEU A 13 -43.31 1.25 7.80
CA LEU A 13 -42.35 0.48 8.58
C LEU A 13 -40.95 0.88 8.13
N GLY A 14 -40.29 1.61 9.01
CA GLY A 14 -39.04 2.32 8.76
C GLY A 14 -37.97 1.39 8.20
N ALA A 15 -37.45 1.79 7.03
CA ALA A 15 -36.13 1.39 6.61
C ALA A 15 -35.13 1.96 7.64
N ALA A 16 -34.81 1.16 8.65
CA ALA A 16 -33.58 1.33 9.40
C ALA A 16 -32.44 1.09 8.42
N LEU A 17 -32.06 2.14 7.69
CA LEU A 17 -30.80 2.24 6.99
C LEU A 17 -29.72 2.22 8.08
N GLY A 18 -29.36 1.01 8.52
CA GLY A 18 -28.08 0.79 9.17
C GLY A 18 -27.04 1.22 8.16
N SER A 19 -26.47 2.41 8.33
CA SER A 19 -25.30 2.85 7.60
C SER A 19 -24.18 1.89 7.93
N VAL A 20 -24.06 0.82 7.15
CA VAL A 20 -22.87 -0.01 7.13
C VAL A 20 -21.76 0.96 6.81
N SER A 21 -20.93 1.27 7.80
CA SER A 21 -19.74 2.09 7.59
C SER A 21 -18.87 1.25 6.66
N ALA A 22 -18.96 1.51 5.36
CA ALA A 22 -18.07 0.92 4.39
C ALA A 22 -16.72 1.64 4.59
N TRP A 23 -15.78 0.96 5.22
CA TRP A 23 -14.42 1.46 5.34
C TRP A 23 -13.81 1.39 3.93
N ALA A 24 -13.83 2.52 3.24
CA ALA A 24 -13.30 2.64 1.88
C ALA A 24 -11.79 2.36 1.87
N LEU A 25 -11.27 1.97 0.71
CA LEU A 25 -9.83 1.94 0.47
C LEU A 25 -9.25 3.35 0.68
N PRO A 26 -8.02 3.48 1.17
CA PRO A 26 -7.36 4.77 1.19
C PRO A 26 -7.18 5.24 -0.26
N ASP A 27 -7.60 6.48 -0.51
CA ASP A 27 -7.59 7.09 -1.83
C ASP A 27 -6.25 7.79 -2.11
N ASP A 28 -5.16 7.08 -1.82
CA ASP A 28 -3.80 7.62 -1.83
C ASP A 28 -3.45 8.18 -3.22
N GLN A 29 -3.89 7.51 -4.29
CA GLN A 29 -3.59 7.93 -5.67
C GLN A 29 -4.14 9.30 -6.05
N GLN A 30 -5.25 9.72 -5.43
CA GLN A 30 -5.83 11.05 -5.69
C GLN A 30 -5.19 12.15 -4.83
N GLN A 31 -4.34 11.78 -3.87
CA GLN A 31 -3.67 12.74 -3.02
C GLN A 31 -2.44 13.34 -3.70
N PRO A 32 -2.08 14.60 -3.38
CA PRO A 32 -0.86 15.21 -3.87
C PRO A 32 0.39 14.44 -3.46
N ILE A 33 1.37 14.36 -4.36
CA ILE A 33 2.70 13.84 -4.04
C ILE A 33 3.54 14.98 -3.46
N ARG A 34 4.12 14.75 -2.28
CA ARG A 34 5.11 15.65 -1.66
C ARG A 34 6.46 14.94 -1.60
N ILE A 35 7.53 15.67 -1.90
CA ILE A 35 8.90 15.15 -1.94
C ILE A 35 9.78 16.10 -1.13
N GLN A 36 10.59 15.53 -0.24
CA GLN A 36 11.63 16.23 0.54
C GLN A 36 12.95 15.51 0.31
N ALA A 37 14.01 16.27 0.01
CA ALA A 37 15.36 15.78 -0.27
C ALA A 37 16.37 16.92 -0.12
N ASP A 38 17.66 16.60 -0.08
CA ASP A 38 18.73 17.60 -0.08
C ASP A 38 18.92 18.22 -1.48
N ASP A 39 18.91 17.38 -2.51
CA ASP A 39 19.12 17.79 -3.90
C ASP A 39 18.04 17.24 -4.84
N ALA A 40 17.78 17.97 -5.92
CA ALA A 40 16.86 17.58 -6.98
C ALA A 40 17.42 17.93 -8.37
N GLN A 41 17.26 17.00 -9.32
CA GLN A 41 17.56 17.19 -10.74
C GLN A 41 16.35 16.83 -11.58
N LEU A 42 15.92 17.74 -12.44
CA LEU A 42 14.80 17.55 -13.35
C LEU A 42 15.28 17.53 -14.79
N ASP A 43 14.98 16.45 -15.50
CA ASP A 43 15.16 16.30 -16.94
C ASP A 43 13.77 16.21 -17.59
N ASP A 44 13.20 17.38 -17.91
CA ASP A 44 11.88 17.47 -18.53
C ASP A 44 11.83 16.85 -19.92
N LYS A 45 12.95 16.87 -20.65
CA LYS A 45 13.03 16.30 -22.00
C LYS A 45 12.80 14.79 -21.98
N ASN A 46 13.37 14.11 -20.98
CA ASN A 46 13.24 12.67 -20.81
C ASN A 46 12.15 12.28 -19.81
N GLY A 47 11.48 13.25 -19.17
CA GLY A 47 10.43 13.01 -18.18
C GLY A 47 10.95 12.38 -16.89
N VAL A 48 12.20 12.66 -16.49
CA VAL A 48 12.86 12.05 -15.33
C VAL A 48 13.17 13.10 -14.27
N ALA A 49 12.79 12.81 -13.02
CA ALA A 49 13.21 13.58 -11.85
C ALA A 49 14.05 12.68 -10.93
N THR A 50 15.18 13.19 -10.43
CA THR A 50 16.04 12.49 -9.49
C THR A 50 16.21 13.32 -8.23
N TYR A 51 16.00 12.69 -7.08
CA TYR A 51 16.13 13.27 -5.75
C TYR A 51 17.21 12.50 -4.99
N THR A 52 18.06 13.20 -4.24
CA THR A 52 19.14 12.59 -3.46
C THR A 52 19.29 13.27 -2.11
N GLY A 53 19.77 12.50 -1.12
CA GLY A 53 19.94 12.97 0.25
C GLY A 53 18.64 12.83 1.04
N ASP A 54 18.60 11.84 1.94
CA ASP A 54 17.49 11.51 2.85
C ASP A 54 16.08 11.75 2.28
N VAL A 55 15.83 11.16 1.11
CA VAL A 55 14.61 11.41 0.33
C VAL A 55 13.41 10.81 1.04
N VAL A 56 12.35 11.62 1.19
CA VAL A 56 11.04 11.22 1.69
C VAL A 56 9.98 11.65 0.69
N ILE A 57 9.22 10.68 0.18
CA ILE A 57 8.04 10.90 -0.66
C ILE A 57 6.80 10.49 0.11
N THR A 58 5.77 11.33 0.08
CA THR A 58 4.47 11.04 0.70
C THR A 58 3.33 11.28 -0.28
N GLN A 59 2.35 10.37 -0.30
CA GLN A 59 1.12 10.51 -1.08
C GLN A 59 -0.05 9.87 -0.30
N GLY A 60 -0.91 10.68 0.30
CA GLY A 60 -1.91 10.17 1.24
C GLY A 60 -1.26 9.44 2.41
N SER A 61 -1.56 8.15 2.56
CA SER A 61 -0.95 7.23 3.54
C SER A 61 0.35 6.58 3.07
N ILE A 62 0.68 6.67 1.77
CA ILE A 62 1.90 6.10 1.20
C ILE A 62 3.09 6.94 1.64
N ILE A 63 4.13 6.29 2.17
CA ILE A 63 5.43 6.90 2.41
C ILE A 63 6.53 6.04 1.79
N VAL A 64 7.41 6.65 1.00
CA VAL A 64 8.59 6.02 0.42
C VAL A 64 9.82 6.79 0.88
N LYS A 65 10.85 6.08 1.36
CA LYS A 65 12.13 6.69 1.77
C LYS A 65 13.31 6.00 1.10
N GLY A 66 14.39 6.74 0.88
CA GLY A 66 15.64 6.20 0.34
C GLY A 66 16.75 7.24 0.26
N ASN A 67 17.96 6.80 -0.06
CA ASN A 67 19.09 7.72 -0.26
C ASN A 67 19.01 8.42 -1.62
N LYS A 68 18.44 7.74 -2.62
CA LYS A 68 18.18 8.27 -3.96
C LYS A 68 16.82 7.79 -4.43
N VAL A 69 16.03 8.69 -4.99
CA VAL A 69 14.78 8.34 -5.67
C VAL A 69 14.79 8.89 -7.09
N THR A 70 14.48 8.04 -8.05
CA THR A 70 14.24 8.45 -9.44
C THR A 70 12.77 8.23 -9.76
N MET A 71 12.11 9.27 -10.26
CA MET A 71 10.73 9.27 -10.68
C MET A 71 10.67 9.49 -12.19
N THR A 72 9.96 8.62 -12.91
CA THR A 72 9.69 8.78 -14.34
C THR A 72 8.22 9.16 -14.54
N ARG A 73 7.98 10.01 -15.53
CA ARG A 73 6.64 10.33 -16.01
C ARG A 73 6.31 9.58 -17.28
N ALA A 74 5.04 9.21 -17.41
CA ALA A 74 4.48 8.71 -18.65
C ALA A 74 4.21 9.87 -19.63
N PRO A 75 3.92 9.59 -20.91
CA PRO A 75 3.66 10.62 -21.92
C PRO A 75 2.48 11.55 -21.61
N ASP A 76 1.54 11.12 -20.78
CA ASP A 76 0.40 11.91 -20.27
C ASP A 76 0.79 12.86 -19.14
N GLY A 77 2.03 12.79 -18.65
CA GLY A 77 2.57 13.64 -17.58
C GLY A 77 2.42 13.03 -16.19
N ASP A 78 1.68 11.94 -16.04
CA ASP A 78 1.47 11.24 -14.78
C ASP A 78 2.72 10.48 -14.35
N VAL A 79 2.84 10.21 -13.05
CA VAL A 79 3.90 9.36 -12.51
C VAL A 79 3.75 7.94 -13.04
N ASP A 80 4.83 7.41 -13.60
CA ASP A 80 4.89 6.03 -14.11
C ASP A 80 5.58 5.11 -13.10
N VAL A 81 6.85 5.39 -12.79
CA VAL A 81 7.65 4.59 -11.87
C VAL A 81 8.40 5.47 -10.88
N VAL A 82 8.30 5.14 -9.59
CA VAL A 82 9.14 5.68 -8.52
C VAL A 82 10.11 4.60 -8.07
N THR A 83 11.40 4.80 -8.32
CA THR A 83 12.47 3.88 -7.90
C THR A 83 13.27 4.49 -6.76
N SER A 84 13.10 3.94 -5.56
CA SER A 84 13.86 4.29 -4.36
C SER A 84 15.01 3.30 -4.14
N VAL A 85 16.21 3.82 -3.90
CA VAL A 85 17.41 3.04 -3.60
C VAL A 85 18.03 3.53 -2.30
N GLY A 86 18.46 2.59 -1.46
CA GLY A 86 19.22 2.91 -0.25
C GLY A 86 19.80 1.69 0.45
N ASN A 87 20.44 1.91 1.61
CA ASN A 87 20.85 0.82 2.49
C ASN A 87 19.66 0.29 3.30
N LEU A 88 18.65 -0.23 2.58
CA LEU A 88 17.24 -0.42 2.94
C LEU A 88 16.40 0.84 2.71
N ALA A 89 16.01 1.03 1.45
CA ALA A 89 14.85 1.85 1.12
C ALA A 89 13.61 1.33 1.85
N TYR A 90 12.66 2.22 2.10
CA TYR A 90 11.48 1.96 2.90
C TYR A 90 10.20 2.32 2.15
N PHE A 91 9.15 1.55 2.39
CA PHE A 91 7.79 1.79 1.94
C PHE A 91 6.83 1.55 3.10
N GLU A 92 5.79 2.36 3.23
CA GLU A 92 4.61 2.02 4.03
C GLU A 92 3.33 2.55 3.42
N GLN A 93 2.22 1.89 3.74
CA GLN A 93 0.88 2.27 3.31
C GLN A 93 -0.18 1.72 4.29
N LEU A 94 -1.25 2.48 4.55
CA LEU A 94 -2.45 1.95 5.22
C LEU A 94 -3.30 1.16 4.21
N GLN A 95 -3.80 -0.02 4.57
CA GLN A 95 -4.47 -0.89 3.60
C GLN A 95 -5.98 -0.57 3.46
N THR A 96 -6.58 -0.03 4.52
CA THR A 96 -7.95 0.46 4.60
C THR A 96 -7.96 1.80 5.35
N ALA A 97 -8.85 2.72 4.95
CA ALA A 97 -9.00 3.99 5.65
C ALA A 97 -9.42 3.73 7.11
N GLY A 98 -8.57 4.09 8.07
CA GLY A 98 -8.80 3.90 9.50
C GLY A 98 -8.08 2.69 10.14
N ASP A 99 -7.26 1.98 9.37
CA ASP A 99 -6.24 1.08 9.96
C ASP A 99 -5.31 1.87 10.89
N THR A 100 -4.91 1.25 12.01
CA THR A 100 -3.96 1.85 12.96
C THR A 100 -2.51 1.44 12.69
N LYS A 101 -2.31 0.43 11.83
CA LYS A 101 -1.00 -0.13 11.48
C LYS A 101 -0.87 -0.22 9.96
N PRO A 102 0.21 0.32 9.38
CA PRO A 102 0.47 0.19 7.96
C PRO A 102 1.03 -1.19 7.61
N VAL A 103 0.95 -1.54 6.33
CA VAL A 103 1.86 -2.50 5.72
C VAL A 103 3.18 -1.78 5.50
N GLN A 104 4.28 -2.39 5.95
CA GLN A 104 5.61 -1.81 5.88
C GLN A 104 6.53 -2.70 5.05
N GLY A 105 7.44 -2.09 4.30
CA GLY A 105 8.30 -2.76 3.35
C GLY A 105 9.70 -2.19 3.34
N TRP A 106 10.69 -3.07 3.21
CA TRP A 106 12.10 -2.72 3.08
C TRP A 106 12.74 -3.50 1.93
N GLY A 107 13.71 -2.88 1.28
CA GLY A 107 14.57 -3.52 0.29
C GLY A 107 15.69 -2.57 -0.12
N VAL A 108 16.76 -3.08 -0.73
CA VAL A 108 17.82 -2.21 -1.26
C VAL A 108 17.26 -1.34 -2.39
N THR A 109 16.39 -1.91 -3.21
CA THR A 109 15.62 -1.19 -4.21
C THR A 109 14.13 -1.41 -4.00
N ILE A 110 13.35 -0.35 -4.01
CA ILE A 110 11.88 -0.38 -4.04
C ILE A 110 11.43 0.33 -5.30
N GLN A 111 10.60 -0.33 -6.11
CA GLN A 111 9.96 0.25 -7.28
C GLN A 111 8.46 0.30 -7.05
N TYR A 112 7.88 1.49 -7.17
CA TYR A 112 6.45 1.66 -7.23
C TYR A 112 6.04 1.99 -8.68
N LEU A 113 5.31 1.07 -9.30
CA LEU A 113 4.75 1.22 -10.64
C LEU A 113 3.31 1.71 -10.47
N ALA A 114 3.12 3.02 -10.55
CA ALA A 114 1.87 3.69 -10.17
C ALA A 114 0.69 3.20 -11.02
N LYS A 115 0.85 3.18 -12.36
CA LYS A 115 -0.18 2.69 -13.29
C LYS A 115 -0.56 1.22 -13.12
N GLN A 116 0.29 0.43 -12.46
CA GLN A 116 0.05 -0.99 -12.23
C GLN A 116 -0.38 -1.31 -10.79
N ASN A 117 -0.51 -0.28 -9.92
CA ASN A 117 -0.78 -0.47 -8.50
C ASN A 117 0.18 -1.49 -7.87
N ARG A 118 1.47 -1.41 -8.21
CA ARG A 118 2.45 -2.46 -7.87
C ARG A 118 3.69 -1.91 -7.20
N VAL A 119 4.01 -2.46 -6.03
CA VAL A 119 5.27 -2.24 -5.31
C VAL A 119 6.15 -3.47 -5.46
N VAL A 120 7.42 -3.28 -5.83
CA VAL A 120 8.42 -4.33 -5.98
C VAL A 120 9.60 -4.02 -5.09
N LEU A 121 9.84 -4.85 -4.09
CA LEU A 121 10.97 -4.78 -3.17
C LEU A 121 12.01 -5.79 -3.63
N ILE A 122 13.26 -5.35 -3.81
CA ILE A 122 14.35 -6.16 -4.37
C ILE A 122 15.58 -6.03 -3.48
N ASP A 123 16.22 -7.18 -3.27
CA ASP A 123 17.42 -7.40 -2.47
C ASP A 123 17.21 -7.07 -0.99
N ARG A 124 17.45 -8.07 -0.12
CA ARG A 124 17.09 -8.03 1.30
C ARG A 124 15.64 -7.58 1.54
N ALA A 125 14.72 -8.03 0.67
CA ALA A 125 13.32 -7.65 0.72
C ALA A 125 12.67 -8.18 2.00
N LYS A 126 11.96 -7.30 2.71
CA LYS A 126 11.21 -7.61 3.93
C LYS A 126 9.87 -6.87 3.90
N VAL A 127 8.80 -7.53 4.29
CA VAL A 127 7.48 -6.92 4.50
C VAL A 127 6.99 -7.30 5.89
N ILE A 128 6.37 -6.33 6.57
CA ILE A 128 5.57 -6.54 7.78
C ILE A 128 4.15 -6.10 7.48
N ASP A 129 3.17 -6.98 7.63
CA ASP A 129 1.77 -6.62 7.42
C ASP A 129 1.14 -5.98 8.67
N LYS A 130 -0.11 -5.50 8.53
CA LYS A 130 -0.86 -4.88 9.62
C LYS A 130 -1.04 -5.79 10.85
N ASP A 131 -1.02 -7.11 10.65
CA ASP A 131 -1.17 -8.13 11.68
C ASP A 131 0.18 -8.55 12.28
N SER A 132 1.26 -7.85 11.91
CA SER A 132 2.64 -8.07 12.37
C SER A 132 3.25 -9.38 11.88
N ASN A 133 2.68 -10.00 10.83
CA ASN A 133 3.34 -11.09 10.12
C ASN A 133 4.53 -10.54 9.35
N VAL A 134 5.58 -11.34 9.24
CA VAL A 134 6.84 -10.95 8.59
C VAL A 134 7.10 -11.86 7.40
N THR A 135 7.43 -11.28 6.26
CA THR A 135 7.87 -12.02 5.07
C THR A 135 9.22 -11.48 4.61
N GLN A 136 10.19 -12.35 4.33
CA GLN A 136 11.51 -11.99 3.83
C GLN A 136 11.90 -12.83 2.60
N GLY A 137 12.66 -12.23 1.69
CA GLY A 137 13.17 -12.89 0.49
C GLY A 137 14.10 -12.01 -0.33
N GLU A 138 14.50 -12.48 -1.52
CA GLU A 138 15.24 -11.64 -2.47
C GLU A 138 14.34 -10.63 -3.17
N LYS A 139 13.09 -11.02 -3.47
CA LYS A 139 12.11 -10.17 -4.12
C LYS A 139 10.74 -10.37 -3.52
N ILE A 140 10.04 -9.29 -3.24
CA ILE A 140 8.63 -9.28 -2.86
C ILE A 140 7.88 -8.34 -3.79
N VAL A 141 6.78 -8.79 -4.37
CA VAL A 141 5.87 -7.99 -5.21
C VAL A 141 4.55 -7.89 -4.49
N TYR A 142 4.07 -6.67 -4.29
CA TYR A 142 2.79 -6.36 -3.68
C TYR A 142 1.92 -5.58 -4.65
N ASP A 143 0.72 -6.10 -4.92
CA ASP A 143 -0.33 -5.41 -5.66
C ASP A 143 -1.19 -4.64 -4.63
N THR A 144 -1.13 -3.31 -4.66
CA THR A 144 -1.77 -2.42 -3.67
C THR A 144 -3.29 -2.40 -3.81
N GLU A 145 -3.80 -2.67 -5.01
CA GLU A 145 -5.24 -2.70 -5.29
C GLU A 145 -5.85 -4.06 -4.92
N LYS A 146 -5.25 -5.16 -5.37
CA LYS A 146 -5.72 -6.53 -5.12
C LYS A 146 -5.29 -7.08 -3.76
N LYS A 147 -4.43 -6.35 -3.04
CA LYS A 147 -3.87 -6.76 -1.74
C LYS A 147 -3.14 -8.11 -1.83
N LEU A 148 -2.54 -8.40 -2.99
CA LEU A 148 -1.89 -9.68 -3.29
C LEU A 148 -0.38 -9.53 -3.19
N ALA A 149 0.25 -10.33 -2.32
CA ALA A 149 1.70 -10.40 -2.19
C ALA A 149 2.25 -11.71 -2.78
N SER A 150 3.40 -11.61 -3.44
CA SER A 150 4.21 -12.76 -3.86
C SER A 150 5.66 -12.54 -3.46
N ALA A 151 6.34 -13.58 -3.01
CA ALA A 151 7.73 -13.53 -2.58
C ALA A 151 8.51 -14.65 -3.27
N GLY A 152 9.78 -14.37 -3.61
CA GLY A 152 10.62 -15.35 -4.28
C GLY A 152 12.01 -14.83 -4.60
N ARG A 153 12.64 -15.49 -5.58
CA ARG A 153 13.97 -15.14 -6.07
C ARG A 153 13.92 -13.90 -6.96
N ALA A 154 14.98 -13.11 -6.95
CA ALA A 154 15.10 -11.92 -7.78
C ALA A 154 15.72 -12.23 -9.15
N THR A 155 15.18 -13.22 -9.88
CA THR A 155 15.70 -13.63 -11.19
C THR A 155 15.80 -12.44 -12.14
N GLY A 156 16.98 -12.21 -12.71
CA GLY A 156 17.25 -11.08 -13.61
C GLY A 156 17.47 -9.73 -12.93
N SER A 157 17.53 -9.67 -11.60
CA SER A 157 17.90 -8.47 -10.83
C SER A 157 19.23 -8.68 -10.12
N LYS A 158 19.98 -7.59 -9.89
CA LYS A 158 21.19 -7.65 -9.05
C LYS A 158 20.78 -7.72 -7.58
N VAL A 159 21.34 -8.67 -6.85
CA VAL A 159 21.20 -8.80 -5.40
C VAL A 159 22.57 -8.80 -4.75
N THR A 160 22.71 -8.13 -3.61
CA THR A 160 23.93 -8.09 -2.80
C THR A 160 23.98 -9.24 -1.81
N GLU A 161 22.82 -9.73 -1.37
CA GLU A 161 22.71 -10.88 -0.46
C GLU A 161 21.80 -11.97 -1.08
N SER A 162 22.39 -13.13 -1.37
CA SER A 162 21.66 -14.27 -1.92
C SER A 162 20.78 -14.92 -0.84
N ARG A 163 19.49 -15.08 -1.13
CA ARG A 163 18.51 -15.75 -0.26
C ARG A 163 17.64 -16.69 -1.10
N PRO A 164 18.09 -17.93 -1.33
CA PRO A 164 17.39 -18.87 -2.22
C PRO A 164 15.99 -19.28 -1.75
N ARG A 165 15.67 -19.07 -0.47
CA ARG A 165 14.40 -19.42 0.16
C ARG A 165 13.74 -18.19 0.77
N ILE A 166 12.41 -18.19 0.77
CA ILE A 166 11.61 -17.23 1.52
C ILE A 166 11.58 -17.62 3.01
N ASP A 167 11.47 -16.62 3.88
CA ASP A 167 11.18 -16.80 5.30
C ASP A 167 9.87 -16.08 5.62
N MET A 168 8.97 -16.74 6.36
CA MET A 168 7.68 -16.15 6.73
C MET A 168 7.31 -16.52 8.16
N VAL A 169 6.95 -15.52 8.95
CA VAL A 169 6.51 -15.65 10.34
C VAL A 169 5.08 -15.13 10.45
N ILE A 170 4.15 -16.02 10.80
CA ILE A 170 2.75 -15.66 11.06
C ILE A 170 2.55 -15.54 12.57
N GLN A 171 2.04 -14.41 13.03
CA GLN A 171 1.78 -14.17 14.43
C GLN A 171 0.49 -14.88 14.87
N PRO A 172 0.47 -15.52 16.05
CA PRO A 172 -0.76 -16.05 16.58
C PRO A 172 -1.72 -14.90 16.90
N LYS A 173 -2.97 -15.01 16.47
CA LYS A 173 -4.02 -14.11 16.96
C LYS A 173 -4.17 -14.38 18.46
N LYS A 174 -4.07 -13.34 19.29
CA LYS A 174 -4.43 -13.46 20.71
C LYS A 174 -5.86 -14.01 20.75
N LYS A 175 -6.06 -15.17 21.37
CA LYS A 175 -7.41 -15.61 21.74
C LYS A 175 -7.89 -14.58 22.76
N THR A 176 -8.90 -13.78 22.40
CA THR A 176 -9.65 -13.02 23.40
C THR A 176 -10.21 -14.03 24.40
N ASP A 177 -10.07 -13.77 25.69
CA ASP A 177 -10.54 -14.61 26.80
C ASP A 177 -12.09 -14.67 26.87
N GLU A 178 -12.75 -15.09 25.79
CA GLU A 178 -14.20 -15.38 25.74
C GLU A 178 -14.50 -16.87 25.50
N GLN A 179 -13.48 -17.73 25.40
CA GLN A 179 -13.61 -19.19 25.45
C GLN A 179 -12.98 -19.77 26.71
N LYS A 180 -13.42 -19.25 27.86
CA LYS A 180 -13.46 -19.98 29.13
C LYS A 180 -14.83 -19.72 29.77
N ALA A 181 -15.87 -20.29 29.17
CA ALA A 181 -17.07 -20.58 29.93
C ALA A 181 -16.83 -21.91 30.67
N PRO A 182 -17.17 -22.01 31.97
CA PRO A 182 -17.03 -23.23 32.76
C PRO A 182 -17.94 -24.36 32.29
#